data_AF-G1UQL8-F1
#
_entry.id   AF-G1UQL8-F1
#
_cell.length_a   1.000
_cell.length_b   1.000
_cell.length_c   1.000
_cell.angle_alpha   90.00
_cell.angle_beta   90.00
_cell.angle_gamma   90.00
#
_symmetry.space_group_name_H-M   'P 1'
#
loop_
_entity.id
_entity.type
_entity.pdbx_description
1 polymer ?
#
loop_
_entity_poly.entity_id
_entity_poly.type
_entity_poly.pdbx_seq_one_letter_code
_entity_poly.pdbx_strand_id
1 'polypeptide(L)'
;MDVHVKVKPPLARRCRCGMCFDAAGQIIAVDKKELAALRSDPWLVVTDKDVSEAEAKKDDAKEAAKKNAKASKPAQQADEDAG
;
A
#
# COMPACT_ATOMS: atom_id res chain seq x y z
N MET A 1 18.73 5.36 -12.82
CA MET A 1 18.83 3.93 -12.42
C MET A 1 17.42 3.38 -12.36
N ASP A 2 17.16 2.19 -12.89
CA ASP A 2 15.83 1.58 -12.82
C ASP A 2 15.67 0.77 -11.54
N VAL A 3 14.64 1.09 -10.77
CA VAL A 3 14.31 0.37 -9.53
C VAL A 3 12.85 -0.05 -9.55
N HIS A 4 12.59 -1.22 -9.00
CA HIS A 4 11.25 -1.72 -8.74
C HIS A 4 10.81 -1.23 -7.36
N VAL A 5 9.71 -0.47 -7.30
CA VAL A 5 9.16 0.07 -6.05
C VAL A 5 7.76 -0.50 -5.84
N LYS A 6 7.53 -1.12 -4.69
CA LYS A 6 6.21 -1.60 -4.26
C LYS A 6 5.87 -1.14 -2.84
N VAL A 7 4.59 -1.10 -2.52
CA VAL A 7 4.11 -0.74 -1.18
C VAL A 7 4.16 -1.95 -0.26
N LYS A 8 4.59 -1.75 0.99
CA LYS A 8 4.55 -2.75 2.04
C LYS A 8 3.13 -2.84 2.63
N PRO A 9 2.56 -4.05 2.81
CA PRO A 9 1.33 -4.21 3.56
C PRO A 9 1.47 -3.63 4.99
N PRO A 10 0.39 -3.09 5.58
CA PRO A 10 -1.00 -3.14 5.13
C PRO A 10 -1.42 -1.97 4.23
N LEU A 11 -0.51 -1.10 3.78
CA LEU A 11 -0.89 -0.01 2.89
C LEU A 11 -1.22 -0.54 1.49
N ALA A 12 -2.39 -0.17 0.99
CA ALA A 12 -2.80 -0.50 -0.38
C ALA A 12 -2.12 0.39 -1.43
N ARG A 13 -1.83 1.65 -1.07
CA ARG A 13 -1.26 2.66 -1.97
C ARG A 13 -0.51 3.73 -1.19
N ARG A 14 0.64 4.18 -1.71
CA ARG A 14 1.44 5.26 -1.13
C ARG A 14 1.90 6.21 -2.24
N CYS A 15 1.54 7.48 -2.13
CA CYS A 15 1.97 8.50 -3.08
C CYS A 15 3.12 9.32 -2.49
N ARG A 16 4.15 9.56 -3.31
CA ARG A 16 5.33 10.33 -2.94
C ARG A 16 5.97 10.97 -4.16
N CYS A 17 6.44 12.21 -4.04
CA CYS A 17 7.08 12.95 -5.13
C CYS A 17 6.26 13.01 -6.42
N GLY A 18 4.92 12.98 -6.32
CA GLY A 18 4.02 12.97 -7.48
C GLY A 18 3.79 11.60 -8.12
N MET A 19 4.43 10.54 -7.63
CA MET A 19 4.22 9.16 -8.07
C MET A 19 3.40 8.39 -7.04
N CYS A 20 2.61 7.41 -7.46
CA CYS A 20 1.81 6.59 -6.56
C CYS A 20 2.13 5.12 -6.76
N PHE A 21 2.68 4.51 -5.72
CA PHE A 21 3.01 3.10 -5.68
C PHE A 21 1.87 2.33 -5.04
N ASP A 22 1.69 1.08 -5.46
CA ASP A 22 0.73 0.12 -4.93
C ASP A 22 1.43 -1.22 -4.62
N ALA A 23 0.64 -2.23 -4.25
CA ALA A 23 1.14 -3.56 -3.96
C ALA A 23 1.63 -4.33 -5.21
N ALA A 24 1.16 -3.96 -6.41
CA ALA A 24 1.61 -4.57 -7.67
C ALA A 24 3.07 -4.21 -7.95
N GLY A 25 3.47 -3.00 -7.56
CA GLY A 25 4.81 -2.49 -7.77
C GLY A 25 5.03 -2.00 -9.19
N GLN A 26 5.91 -1.02 -9.35
CA GLN A 26 6.24 -0.43 -10.64
C GLN A 26 7.73 -0.18 -10.77
N ILE A 27 8.23 -0.33 -11.99
CA ILE A 27 9.61 0.01 -12.33
C ILE A 27 9.65 1.49 -12.70
N ILE A 28 10.50 2.26 -12.04
CA ILE A 28 10.72 3.67 -12.33
C ILE A 28 12.21 3.97 -12.46
N ALA A 29 12.52 4.90 -13.37
CA ALA A 29 13.85 5.47 -13.49
C ALA A 29 13.99 6.61 -12.47
N VAL A 30 14.97 6.50 -11.59
CA VAL A 30 15.24 7.48 -10.52
C VAL A 30 16.71 7.87 -10.46
N ASP A 31 16.96 9.07 -9.94
CA ASP A 31 18.29 9.54 -9.57
C ASP A 31 18.72 9.05 -8.18
N LYS A 32 20.01 9.17 -7.86
CA LYS A 32 20.56 8.77 -6.54
C LYS A 32 19.86 9.48 -5.36
N LYS A 33 19.48 10.75 -5.55
CA LYS A 33 18.75 11.55 -4.54
C LYS A 33 17.34 11.00 -4.32
N GLU A 34 16.66 10.64 -5.40
CA GLU A 34 15.31 10.07 -5.34
C GLU A 34 15.32 8.65 -4.79
N LEU A 35 16.34 7.85 -5.13
CA LEU A 35 16.53 6.52 -4.55
C LEU A 35 16.69 6.59 -3.02
N ALA A 36 17.54 7.50 -2.53
CA ALA A 36 17.71 7.73 -1.09
C ALA A 36 16.42 8.22 -0.44
N ALA A 37 15.67 9.09 -1.13
CA ALA A 37 14.34 9.48 -0.68
C ALA A 37 13.47 8.23 -0.56
N LEU A 38 13.23 7.46 -1.62
CA LEU A 38 12.38 6.27 -1.66
C LEU A 38 12.73 5.26 -0.56
N ARG A 39 14.02 4.95 -0.36
CA ARG A 39 14.50 4.07 0.73
C ARG A 39 14.26 4.62 2.14
N SER A 40 14.09 5.94 2.28
CA SER A 40 13.73 6.56 3.55
C SER A 40 12.23 6.44 3.89
N ASP A 41 11.35 6.00 2.97
CA ASP A 41 9.95 5.76 3.31
C ASP A 41 9.78 4.32 3.82
N PRO A 42 9.34 4.13 5.08
CA PRO A 42 9.26 2.80 5.69
C PRO A 42 8.16 1.91 5.10
N TRP A 43 7.27 2.47 4.28
CA TRP A 43 6.18 1.76 3.63
C TRP A 43 6.49 1.38 2.19
N LEU A 44 7.67 1.73 1.65
CA LEU A 44 8.08 1.39 0.31
C LEU A 44 9.22 0.37 0.35
N VAL A 45 9.08 -0.68 -0.46
CA VAL A 45 10.15 -1.64 -0.74
C VAL A 45 10.75 -1.25 -2.09
N VAL A 46 12.03 -0.90 -2.08
CA VAL A 46 12.77 -0.50 -3.28
C VAL A 46 13.79 -1.58 -3.59
N THR A 47 13.65 -2.21 -4.75
CA THR A 47 14.54 -3.28 -5.23
C THR A 47 15.22 -2.81 -6.51
N ASP A 48 16.55 -2.84 -6.53
CA ASP A 48 17.32 -2.52 -7.73
C ASP A 48 17.07 -3.59 -8.80
N LYS A 49 16.80 -3.17 -10.04
CA LYS A 49 16.39 -4.07 -11.14
C LYS A 49 17.45 -5.13 -11.48
N ASP A 50 18.72 -4.88 -11.12
CA ASP A 50 19.85 -5.80 -11.30
C ASP A 50 19.84 -6.97 -10.30
N VAL A 51 19.09 -6.86 -9.19
CA VAL A 51 19.07 -7.82 -8.07
C VAL A 51 17.71 -8.53 -7.98
N SER A 52 17.05 -8.79 -9.11
CA SER A 52 15.64 -9.26 -9.08
C SER A 52 15.45 -10.78 -8.92
N GLU A 53 16.51 -11.60 -8.83
CA GLU A 53 16.36 -13.07 -8.67
C GLU A 53 16.51 -13.59 -7.22
N ALA A 54 17.03 -12.80 -6.26
CA ALA A 54 17.41 -13.32 -4.94
C ALA A 54 16.42 -13.07 -3.79
N GLU A 55 15.56 -12.03 -3.86
CA GLU A 55 14.90 -11.51 -2.63
C GLU A 55 13.36 -11.60 -2.61
N ALA A 56 12.74 -12.38 -3.52
CA ALA A 56 11.28 -12.53 -3.56
C ALA A 56 10.68 -13.50 -2.50
N LYS A 57 11.48 -14.05 -1.58
CA LYS A 57 11.04 -15.16 -0.69
C LYS A 57 10.95 -14.87 0.82
N LYS A 58 10.98 -13.62 1.30
CA LYS A 58 11.09 -13.36 2.76
C LYS A 58 10.06 -12.46 3.45
N ASP A 59 8.99 -11.99 2.81
CA ASP A 59 7.98 -11.16 3.51
C ASP A 59 6.55 -11.66 3.23
N ASP A 60 6.34 -12.98 3.34
CA ASP A 60 5.00 -13.61 3.29
C ASP A 60 4.80 -14.48 4.53
N ALA A 61 5.00 -13.88 5.71
CA ALA A 61 4.49 -14.38 6.97
C ALA A 61 4.74 -13.31 8.04
N LYS A 62 3.72 -12.51 8.37
CA LYS A 62 3.31 -12.24 9.76
C LYS A 62 2.18 -11.19 9.83
N GLU A 63 1.04 -11.65 10.36
CA GLU A 63 0.12 -10.91 11.25
C GLU A 63 -0.90 -9.98 10.56
N ALA A 64 -2.14 -10.44 10.35
CA ALA A 64 -3.24 -10.57 11.32
C ALA A 64 -3.88 -9.25 11.77
N ALA A 65 -5.20 -9.21 11.57
CA ALA A 65 -6.21 -8.47 12.32
C ALA A 65 -6.17 -6.93 12.32
N LYS A 66 -7.16 -6.33 11.65
CA LYS A 66 -7.89 -5.20 12.24
C LYS A 66 -9.40 -5.39 12.09
N LYS A 67 -10.02 -5.82 13.19
CA LYS A 67 -11.47 -5.76 13.43
C LYS A 67 -11.93 -4.30 13.54
N ASN A 68 -13.21 -4.13 13.19
CA ASN A 68 -14.17 -3.11 13.60
C ASN A 68 -13.95 -1.65 13.16
N ALA A 69 -14.82 -1.18 12.25
CA ALA A 69 -15.66 0.00 12.47
C ALA A 69 -16.73 0.13 11.36
N LYS A 70 -17.99 -0.21 11.66
CA LYS A 70 -19.10 0.72 11.43
C LYS A 70 -20.35 0.28 12.20
N ALA A 71 -20.52 0.86 13.38
CA ALA A 71 -21.84 1.05 13.95
C ALA A 71 -22.58 2.06 13.06
N SER A 72 -23.74 1.69 12.54
CA SER A 72 -24.76 2.63 12.10
C SER A 72 -26.12 1.98 12.33
N LYS A 73 -26.81 2.51 13.34
CA LYS A 73 -28.24 2.32 13.64
C LYS A 73 -29.08 2.29 12.35
N PRO A 74 -30.11 1.44 12.28
CA PRO A 74 -31.39 1.84 11.75
C PRO A 74 -32.34 2.06 12.94
N ALA A 75 -32.56 3.33 13.27
CA ALA A 75 -33.71 3.77 14.02
C ALA A 75 -34.57 4.56 13.02
N GLN A 76 -35.56 3.91 12.42
CA GLN A 76 -36.76 4.57 11.90
C GLN A 76 -37.95 3.67 12.23
N GLN A 77 -38.72 4.17 13.17
CA GLN A 77 -40.02 3.71 13.64
C GLN A 77 -41.09 4.55 12.92
N ALA A 78 -42.33 4.06 12.98
CA ALA A 78 -43.61 4.69 12.61
C ALA A 78 -44.01 4.51 11.13
N ASP A 79 -45.04 3.74 10.77
CA ASP A 79 -46.46 3.70 11.21
C ASP A 79 -47.35 4.61 10.35
N GLU A 80 -48.41 3.97 9.83
CA GLU A 80 -49.67 4.49 9.24
C GLU A 80 -49.63 5.45 8.03
N ASP A 81 -50.29 5.07 6.92
CA ASP A 81 -51.60 5.65 6.51
C ASP A 81 -52.00 5.28 5.06
N ALA A 82 -53.32 5.29 4.83
CA ALA A 82 -54.10 5.23 3.59
C ALA A 82 -54.36 3.83 3.00
N GLY A 83 -55.60 3.40 2.76
CA GLY A 83 -56.91 4.07 2.77
C GLY A 83 -57.86 3.22 1.93
#